data_AF-A0A9D8PYQ6-F1
#
_entry.id   AF-A0A9D8PYQ6-F1
#
_cell.length_a   1.000
_cell.length_b   1.000
_cell.length_c   1.000
_cell.angle_alpha   90.00
_cell.angle_beta   90.00
_cell.angle_gamma   90.00
#
_symmetry.space_group_name_H-M   'P 1'
#
loop_
_entity.id
_entity.type
_entity.pdbx_description
1 polymer ?
#
loop_
_entity_poly.entity_id
_entity_poly.type
_entity_poly.pdbx_seq_one_letter_code
_entity_poly.pdbx_strand_id
1 'polypeptide(L)' 'MAPTVVRDGSYRLFFFSREEPRMHIHVAHPHGEAKFCLQPSLTLANHTGLSKQELAYAERIVARHLQ' A
#
# COMPACT_ATOMS: atom_id res chain seq x y z
N MET A 1 -4.78 1.40 -15.89
CA MET A 1 -3.52 1.50 -15.12
C MET A 1 -3.56 2.76 -14.28
N ALA A 2 -3.27 2.67 -12.98
CA ALA A 2 -3.13 3.83 -12.11
C ALA A 2 -1.69 4.36 -12.12
N PRO A 3 -1.48 5.69 -11.99
CA PRO A 3 -0.15 6.27 -11.85
C PRO A 3 0.51 5.78 -10.56
N THR A 4 1.82 5.58 -10.62
CA THR A 4 2.64 5.22 -9.46
C THR A 4 3.12 6.49 -8.77
N VAL A 5 2.88 6.58 -7.47
CA VAL A 5 3.29 7.73 -6.66
C VAL A 5 4.65 7.47 -6.01
N VAL A 6 4.88 6.24 -5.54
CA VAL A 6 6.17 5.82 -4.99
C VAL A 6 6.53 4.44 -5.53
N ARG A 7 7.83 4.23 -5.78
CA ARG A 7 8.37 2.93 -6.13
C ARG A 7 9.57 2.61 -5.23
N ASP A 8 9.51 1.47 -4.55
CA ASP A 8 10.59 0.93 -3.71
C ASP A 8 10.86 -0.51 -4.13
N GLY A 9 11.87 -0.69 -4.99
CA GLY A 9 12.15 -1.96 -5.66
C GLY A 9 10.92 -2.51 -6.39
N SER A 10 10.52 -3.72 -6.01
CA SER A 10 9.35 -4.42 -6.56
C SER A 10 8.01 -3.90 -6.01
N TYR A 11 8.02 -3.06 -4.98
CA TYR A 11 6.82 -2.48 -4.39
C TYR A 11 6.42 -1.19 -5.11
N ARG A 12 5.13 -1.10 -5.42
CA ARG A 12 4.56 0.03 -6.16
C ARG A 12 3.37 0.60 -5.41
N LEU A 13 3.47 1.86 -5.01
CA LEU A 13 2.44 2.58 -4.27
C LEU A 13 1.60 3.44 -5.22
N PHE A 14 0.29 3.35 -5.11
CA PHE A 14 -0.64 4.08 -5.98
C PHE A 14 -2.03 4.26 -5.34
N PHE A 15 -2.83 5.11 -5.96
CA PHE A 15 -4.23 5.34 -5.60
C PHE A 15 -5.13 4.97 -6.78
N PHE A 16 -6.30 4.38 -6.50
CA PHE A 16 -7.36 4.29 -7.49
C PHE A 16 -8.22 5.55 -7.42
N SER A 17 -8.35 6.26 -8.56
CA SER A 17 -9.03 7.56 -8.62
C SER A 17 -10.54 7.52 -8.32
N ARG A 18 -11.17 6.33 -8.37
CA ARG A 18 -12.61 6.13 -8.08
C ARG A 18 -12.81 5.05 -7.03
N GLU A 19 -12.20 5.25 -5.87
CA GLU A 19 -12.37 4.36 -4.72
C GLU A 19 -12.98 5.12 -3.53
N GLU A 20 -12.88 4.55 -2.33
CA GLU A 20 -13.52 5.07 -1.12
C GLU A 20 -12.94 6.42 -0.66
N PRO A 21 -13.72 7.21 0.09
CA PRO A 21 -13.30 8.55 0.53
C PRO A 21 -12.25 8.55 1.65
N ARG A 22 -12.06 7.43 2.37
CA ARG A 22 -11.06 7.33 3.44
C ARG A 22 -9.65 7.43 2.85
N MET A 23 -8.73 8.12 3.51
CA MET A 23 -7.34 8.16 3.04
C MET A 23 -6.72 6.77 3.12
N HIS A 24 -6.42 6.18 1.98
CA HIS A 24 -5.84 4.84 1.85
C HIS A 24 -4.86 4.80 0.69
N ILE A 25 -3.93 3.85 0.71
CA ILE A 25 -2.97 3.63 -0.37
C ILE A 25 -2.90 2.15 -0.72
N HIS A 26 -2.69 1.84 -2.00
CA HIS A 26 -2.47 0.49 -2.48
C HIS A 26 -0.99 0.26 -2.70
N VAL A 27 -0.54 -0.93 -2.36
CA VAL A 27 0.82 -1.43 -2.53
C VAL A 27 0.76 -2.69 -3.36
N ALA A 28 1.30 -2.67 -4.58
CA ALA A 28 1.43 -3.86 -5.42
C ALA A 28 2.86 -4.43 -5.35
N HIS A 29 2.96 -5.74 -5.42
CA HIS A 29 4.18 -6.55 -5.49
C HIS A 29 3.95 -7.72 -6.48
N PRO A 30 4.98 -8.34 -7.07
CA PRO A 30 4.79 -9.49 -7.96
C PRO A 30 4.03 -10.67 -7.33
N HIS A 31 4.10 -10.82 -6.01
CA HIS A 31 3.45 -11.90 -5.27
C HIS A 31 2.01 -11.56 -4.86
N GLY A 32 1.61 -10.29 -4.94
CA GLY A 32 0.31 -9.88 -4.42
C GLY A 32 0.20 -8.37 -4.16
N GLU A 33 -0.84 -8.00 -3.43
CA GLU A 33 -1.14 -6.60 -3.15
C GLU A 33 -1.65 -6.41 -1.72
N ALA A 34 -1.51 -5.19 -1.22
CA ALA A 34 -2.04 -4.75 0.07
C ALA A 34 -2.66 -3.36 -0.06
N LYS A 35 -3.67 -3.12 0.76
CA LYS A 35 -4.32 -1.83 0.94
C LYS A 35 -4.15 -1.39 2.38
N PHE A 36 -3.66 -0.18 2.58
CA PHE A 36 -3.48 0.41 3.90
C PHE A 36 -4.38 1.62 4.07
N CYS A 37 -5.11 1.69 5.18
CA CYS A 37 -5.73 2.93 5.65
C CYS A 37 -4.64 3.80 6.28
N LEU A 38 -4.62 5.09 5.94
CA LEU A 38 -3.67 6.06 6.47
C LEU A 38 -4.23 6.83 7.67
N GLN A 39 -5.56 6.87 7.80
CA GLN A 39 -6.26 7.55 8.88
C GLN A 39 -7.31 6.64 9.53
N PRO A 40 -7.53 6.75 10.86
CA PRO A 40 -6.82 7.64 11.80
C PRO A 40 -5.40 7.18 12.15
N SER A 41 -5.02 5.97 11.74
CA SER A 41 -3.67 5.42 11.90
C SER A 41 -3.35 4.48 10.74
N LEU A 42 -2.07 4.26 10.49
CA LEU A 42 -1.60 3.31 9.48
C LEU A 42 -2.03 1.90 9.87
N THR A 43 -2.94 1.31 9.10
CA THR A 43 -3.48 -0.03 9.36
C THR A 43 -3.70 -0.79 8.07
N LEU A 44 -3.42 -2.10 8.10
CA LEU A 44 -3.68 -3.00 6.97
C LEU A 44 -5.20 -3.22 6.85
N ALA A 45 -5.79 -2.77 5.74
CA ALA A 45 -7.22 -2.90 5.47
C ALA A 45 -7.55 -4.22 4.76
N ASN A 46 -6.73 -4.59 3.78
CA ASN A 46 -6.86 -5.84 3.05
C ASN A 46 -5.52 -6.23 2.41
N HIS A 47 -5.32 -7.51 2.13
CA HIS A 47 -4.21 -7.98 1.31
C HIS A 47 -4.55 -9.30 0.61
N THR A 48 -3.79 -9.62 -0.44
CA THR A 48 -3.89 -10.89 -1.15
C THR A 48 -2.50 -11.31 -1.60
N GLY A 49 -2.16 -12.59 -1.46
CA GLY A 49 -0.90 -13.19 -1.94
C GLY A 49 0.36 -12.88 -1.13
N LEU A 50 0.43 -11.71 -0.48
CA LEU A 50 1.60 -11.30 0.29
C LEU A 50 1.82 -12.13 1.56
N SER A 51 3.07 -12.55 1.78
CA SER A 51 3.52 -13.15 3.03
C SER A 51 3.61 -12.12 4.15
N LYS A 52 3.72 -12.59 5.40
CA LYS A 52 3.87 -11.71 6.58
C LYS A 52 5.09 -10.80 6.49
N GLN A 53 6.20 -11.29 5.92
CA GLN A 53 7.42 -10.50 5.74
C GLN A 53 7.23 -9.40 4.71
N GLU A 54 6.57 -9.72 3.58
CA GLU A 54 6.29 -8.74 2.55
C GLU A 54 5.29 -7.68 3.01
N LEU A 55 4.29 -8.05 3.80
CA LEU A 55 3.35 -7.11 4.42
C LEU A 55 4.06 -6.15 5.37
N ALA A 56 4.94 -6.67 6.23
CA ALA A 56 5.72 -5.83 7.15
C ALA A 56 6.65 -4.86 6.40
N TYR A 57 7.21 -5.28 5.26
CA TYR A 57 8.01 -4.40 4.41
C TYR A 57 7.15 -3.35 3.71
N ALA A 58 6.00 -3.74 3.15
CA ALA A 58 5.04 -2.81 2.55
C ALA A 58 4.59 -1.73 3.54
N GLU A 59 4.24 -2.13 4.77
CA GLU A 59 3.86 -1.20 5.84
C GLU A 59 4.99 -0.23 6.18
N ARG A 60 6.24 -0.71 6.26
CA ARG A 60 7.43 0.15 6.48
C ARG A 60 7.64 1.16 5.36
N ILE A 61 7.43 0.78 4.10
CA ILE A 61 7.51 1.72 2.97
C ILE A 61 6.44 2.80 3.13
N VAL A 62 5.19 2.41 3.39
CA VAL A 62 4.09 3.38 3.57
C VAL A 62 4.38 4.32 4.74
N ALA A 63 4.81 3.79 5.89
CA ALA A 63 5.16 4.57 7.08
C ALA A 63 6.28 5.59 6.82
N ARG A 64 7.29 5.22 6.01
CA ARG A 64 8.39 6.13 5.63
C ARG A 64 7.91 7.36 4.87
N HIS A 65 6.83 7.24 4.11
CA HIS A 65 6.28 8.31 3.26
C HIS A 65 5.06 9.03 3.88
N LEU A 66 4.71 8.72 5.13
CA LEU A 66 3.64 9.38 5.88
C LEU A 66 4.10 10.60 6.72
N GLN A 67 5.39 10.96 6.65
CA GLN A 67 5.97 12.13 7.30
C GLN A 67 5.71 13.40 6.47
#